data_AF-B2FU08-F1
#
_entry.id   AF-B2FU08-F1
#
_cell.length_a   1.000
_cell.length_b   1.000
_cell.length_c   1.000
_cell.angle_alpha   90.00
_cell.angle_beta   90.00
_cell.angle_gamma   90.00
#
_symmetry.space_group_name_H-M   'P 1'
#
loop_
_entity.id
_entity.type
_entity.pdbx_description
1 polymer ?
#
loop_
_entity_poly.entity_id
_entity_poly.type
_entity_poly.pdbx_seq_one_letter_code
_entity_poly.pdbx_strand_id
1 'polypeptide(L)'
;MKFFVYAAYSLLSLAFCTQLIHARELHECIVVSQASNVTDMPDGLDEFEQRLWTANSGQIVRKGADTLLLLRVFSEAPGVMDSQQYTKITGILKGYAPSADKAPDVGSARLTSGGAGFAHKGDYWLSDAAAVELRQPHSHSSRMEVKVTAVGWNSYRKEHRPFDLRFTCQLREIPVDRLSAWQGGNGDLWLSFGPTK
;
A
#
# COMPACT_ATOMS: atom_id res chain seq x y z
N MET A 1 -34.62 -39.45 45.60
CA MET A 1 -34.82 -38.37 44.61
C MET A 1 -33.82 -37.26 44.90
N LYS A 2 -33.19 -36.73 43.83
CA LYS A 2 -32.43 -35.46 43.76
C LYS A 2 -31.01 -35.41 44.35
N PHE A 3 -30.02 -35.96 43.64
CA PHE A 3 -28.64 -35.43 43.63
C PHE A 3 -27.91 -35.93 42.37
N PHE A 4 -28.39 -35.56 41.18
CA PHE A 4 -27.72 -35.96 39.93
C PHE A 4 -27.99 -34.99 38.76
N VAL A 5 -28.06 -33.68 38.99
CA VAL A 5 -28.22 -32.73 37.86
C VAL A 5 -27.60 -31.37 38.17
N TYR A 6 -26.31 -31.25 38.50
CA TYR A 6 -25.65 -29.94 38.54
C TYR A 6 -24.15 -29.93 38.19
N ALA A 7 -23.63 -31.01 37.62
CA ALA A 7 -22.20 -31.08 37.26
C ALA A 7 -21.93 -31.09 35.74
N ALA A 8 -22.96 -31.05 34.90
CA ALA A 8 -22.81 -31.17 33.44
C ALA A 8 -23.04 -29.86 32.65
N TYR A 9 -23.52 -28.79 33.30
CA TYR A 9 -23.87 -27.54 32.60
C TYR A 9 -22.87 -26.38 32.74
N SER A 10 -21.84 -26.52 33.59
CA SER A 10 -20.86 -25.44 33.83
C SER A 10 -19.58 -25.53 33.00
N LEU A 11 -19.45 -26.54 32.13
CA LEU A 11 -18.26 -26.72 31.28
C LEU A 11 -18.51 -26.46 29.77
N LEU A 12 -19.75 -26.14 29.38
CA LEU A 12 -20.11 -25.93 27.96
C LEU A 12 -20.22 -24.46 27.52
N SER A 13 -19.96 -23.49 28.40
CA SER A 13 -20.11 -22.05 28.09
C SER A 13 -18.80 -21.28 27.93
N LEU A 14 -17.65 -21.96 27.87
CA LEU A 14 -16.33 -21.34 27.72
C LEU A 14 -15.60 -21.76 26.42
N ALA A 15 -16.36 -22.11 25.38
CA ALA A 15 -15.86 -22.03 24.01
C ALA A 15 -16.15 -20.62 23.47
N PHE A 16 -15.59 -19.59 24.13
CA PHE A 16 -15.42 -18.31 23.47
C PHE A 16 -14.47 -18.59 22.30
N CYS A 17 -15.03 -18.62 21.08
CA CYS A 17 -14.27 -18.49 19.86
C CYS A 17 -13.47 -17.19 19.96
N THR A 18 -12.24 -17.28 20.46
CA THR A 18 -11.20 -16.30 20.16
C THR A 18 -10.89 -16.49 18.68
N GLN A 19 -11.74 -15.94 17.82
CA GLN A 19 -11.31 -15.63 16.47
C GLN A 19 -10.13 -14.69 16.66
N LEU A 20 -8.91 -15.23 16.54
CA LEU A 20 -7.73 -14.43 16.32
C LEU A 20 -8.08 -13.54 15.12
N ILE A 21 -8.39 -12.28 15.40
CA ILE A 21 -8.51 -11.27 14.37
C ILE A 21 -7.09 -11.17 13.83
N HIS A 22 -6.81 -11.87 12.74
CA HIS A 22 -5.50 -11.86 12.14
C HIS A 22 -5.29 -10.46 11.57
N ALA A 23 -4.15 -9.84 11.89
CA ALA A 23 -3.72 -8.63 11.21
C ALA A 23 -3.70 -8.92 9.71
N ARG A 24 -4.51 -8.20 8.94
CA ARG A 24 -4.55 -8.38 7.49
C ARG A 24 -3.44 -7.54 6.89
N GLU A 25 -2.49 -8.19 6.23
CA GLU A 25 -1.49 -7.52 5.42
C GLU A 25 -1.74 -7.85 3.94
N LEU A 26 -1.80 -6.81 3.12
CA LEU A 26 -2.00 -6.89 1.68
C LEU A 26 -0.79 -6.30 0.97
N HIS A 27 -0.23 -7.06 0.02
CA HIS A 27 0.84 -6.62 -0.86
C HIS A 27 0.37 -6.72 -2.31
N GLU A 28 0.28 -5.58 -3.01
CA GLU A 28 0.02 -5.54 -4.44
C GLU A 28 1.22 -4.99 -5.19
N CYS A 29 1.57 -5.64 -6.30
CA CYS A 29 2.56 -5.18 -7.25
C CYS A 29 1.92 -5.12 -8.62
N ILE A 30 1.71 -3.90 -9.09
CA ILE A 30 0.91 -3.63 -10.27
C ILE A 30 1.80 -2.96 -11.31
N VAL A 31 1.73 -3.45 -12.52
CA VAL A 31 2.36 -2.84 -13.69
C VAL A 31 1.28 -2.11 -14.47
N VAL A 32 1.55 -0.85 -14.80
CA VAL A 32 0.63 0.00 -15.56
C VAL A 32 1.38 0.60 -16.74
N SER A 33 1.06 0.13 -17.94
CA SER A 33 1.62 0.65 -19.18
C SER A 33 0.87 1.91 -19.65
N GLN A 34 1.54 2.75 -20.43
CA GLN A 34 0.98 3.99 -21.00
C GLN A 34 0.43 4.92 -19.92
N ALA A 35 1.24 5.13 -18.89
CA ALA A 35 0.86 5.83 -17.69
C ALA A 35 1.84 6.96 -17.35
N SER A 36 1.41 7.87 -16.49
CA SER A 36 2.24 8.88 -15.84
C SER A 36 1.70 9.10 -14.43
N ASN A 37 2.58 9.53 -13.52
CA ASN A 37 2.15 9.94 -12.18
C ASN A 37 1.83 11.44 -12.15
N VAL A 38 0.86 11.82 -11.32
CA VAL A 38 0.47 13.23 -11.13
C VAL A 38 1.22 13.79 -9.94
N THR A 39 1.88 14.92 -10.15
CA THR A 39 2.72 15.57 -9.14
C THR A 39 2.17 16.92 -8.71
N ASP A 40 1.49 17.59 -9.64
CA ASP A 40 1.03 18.96 -9.48
C ASP A 40 -0.20 19.00 -8.58
N MET A 41 -0.26 20.01 -7.73
CA MET A 41 -1.40 20.23 -6.85
C MET A 41 -2.47 21.05 -7.58
N PRO A 42 -3.74 20.64 -7.57
CA PRO A 42 -4.85 21.45 -8.07
C PRO A 42 -4.97 22.74 -7.27
N ASP A 43 -5.37 23.81 -7.95
CA ASP A 43 -5.71 25.08 -7.31
C ASP A 43 -7.04 24.97 -6.54
N GLY A 44 -7.21 25.80 -5.51
CA GLY A 44 -8.47 25.97 -4.79
C GLY A 44 -8.81 24.90 -3.76
N LEU A 45 -7.89 23.98 -3.45
CA LEU A 45 -8.04 23.01 -2.37
C LEU A 45 -7.97 23.69 -0.98
N ASP A 46 -8.81 23.26 -0.05
CA ASP A 46 -8.68 23.67 1.35
C ASP A 46 -7.46 23.00 2.04
N GLU A 47 -7.12 23.41 3.26
CA GLU A 47 -5.94 22.88 3.97
C GLU A 47 -6.00 21.35 4.18
N PHE A 48 -7.20 20.81 4.42
CA PHE A 48 -7.42 19.38 4.62
C PHE A 48 -7.19 18.62 3.31
N GLU A 49 -7.78 19.10 2.21
CA GLU A 49 -7.65 18.53 0.88
C GLU A 49 -6.20 18.61 0.38
N GLN A 50 -5.50 19.71 0.65
CA GLN A 50 -4.08 19.86 0.31
C GLN A 50 -3.21 18.80 0.99
N ARG A 51 -3.48 18.47 2.26
CA ARG A 51 -2.75 17.41 2.99
C ARG A 51 -3.03 16.03 2.40
N LEU A 52 -4.30 15.72 2.12
CA LEU A 52 -4.67 14.46 1.46
C LEU A 52 -4.07 14.35 0.06
N TRP A 53 -4.05 15.44 -0.71
CA TRP A 53 -3.43 15.49 -2.03
C TRP A 53 -1.92 15.28 -1.93
N THR A 54 -1.27 15.98 -1.01
CA THR A 54 0.19 15.88 -0.80
C THR A 54 0.60 14.45 -0.43
N ALA A 55 -0.20 13.76 0.39
CA ALA A 55 0.01 12.34 0.69
C ALA A 55 -0.20 11.41 -0.53
N ASN A 56 -0.85 11.86 -1.60
CA ASN A 56 -1.01 11.10 -2.83
C ASN A 56 -0.19 11.66 -4.01
N SER A 57 0.61 12.72 -3.81
CA SER A 57 1.43 13.29 -4.88
C SER A 57 2.45 12.26 -5.37
N GLY A 58 2.45 12.03 -6.68
CA GLY A 58 3.25 11.00 -7.32
C GLY A 58 2.71 9.57 -7.19
N GLN A 59 1.57 9.37 -6.51
CA GLN A 59 0.89 8.08 -6.36
C GLN A 59 -0.38 7.98 -7.23
N ILE A 60 -0.93 9.11 -7.66
CA ILE A 60 -2.05 9.20 -8.60
C ILE A 60 -1.53 8.94 -10.02
N VAL A 61 -2.25 8.13 -10.78
CA VAL A 61 -1.85 7.63 -12.10
C VAL A 61 -2.85 8.10 -13.17
N ARG A 62 -2.35 8.59 -14.29
CA ARG A 62 -3.11 9.02 -15.47
C ARG A 62 -2.51 8.41 -16.73
N LYS A 63 -3.18 8.59 -17.87
CA LYS A 63 -2.65 8.18 -19.18
C LYS A 63 -1.38 8.99 -19.48
N GLY A 64 -0.35 8.31 -19.95
CA GLY A 64 0.96 8.87 -20.21
C GLY A 64 1.80 7.97 -21.12
N ALA A 65 3.11 8.17 -21.11
CA ALA A 65 4.04 7.44 -21.98
C ALA A 65 4.86 6.37 -21.26
N ASP A 66 4.89 6.39 -19.93
CA ASP A 66 5.74 5.51 -19.14
C ASP A 66 5.07 4.16 -18.86
N THR A 67 5.87 3.22 -18.39
CA THR A 67 5.40 2.01 -17.69
C THR A 67 5.71 2.18 -16.22
N LEU A 68 4.69 2.13 -15.36
CA LEU A 68 4.82 2.33 -13.93
C LEU A 68 4.76 1.01 -13.16
N LEU A 69 5.56 0.92 -12.10
CA LEU A 69 5.40 -0.06 -11.02
C LEU A 69 4.70 0.63 -9.85
N LEU A 70 3.57 0.07 -9.43
CA LEU A 70 2.85 0.47 -8.24
C LEU A 70 3.00 -0.63 -7.20
N LEU A 71 3.67 -0.31 -6.09
CA LEU A 71 3.71 -1.15 -4.90
C LEU A 71 2.71 -0.58 -3.90
N ARG A 72 1.80 -1.42 -3.43
CA ARG A 72 0.76 -1.06 -2.48
C ARG A 72 0.80 -2.02 -1.31
N VAL A 73 1.17 -1.49 -0.15
CA VAL A 73 1.24 -2.24 1.10
C VAL A 73 0.21 -1.64 2.04
N PHE A 74 -0.68 -2.49 2.52
CA PHE A 74 -1.71 -2.12 3.49
C PHE A 74 -1.69 -3.10 4.63
N SER A 75 -1.69 -2.61 5.87
CA SER A 75 -1.79 -3.45 7.06
C SER A 75 -2.85 -2.92 8.02
N GLU A 76 -3.66 -3.83 8.54
CA GLU A 76 -4.63 -3.55 9.59
C GLU A 76 -4.17 -4.24 10.87
N ALA A 77 -3.96 -3.49 11.96
CA ALA A 77 -3.78 -4.11 13.26
C ALA A 77 -5.16 -4.42 13.88
N PRO A 78 -5.30 -5.51 14.64
CA PRO A 78 -6.54 -5.83 15.33
C PRO A 78 -6.91 -4.74 16.34
N GLY A 79 -8.18 -4.31 16.34
CA GLY A 79 -8.78 -3.59 17.47
C GLY A 79 -8.87 -2.06 17.38
N VAL A 80 -8.35 -1.39 16.33
CA VAL A 80 -8.53 0.07 16.16
C VAL A 80 -8.66 0.42 14.68
N MET A 81 -9.77 1.04 14.24
CA MET A 81 -9.92 1.50 12.85
C MET A 81 -8.81 2.48 12.42
N ASP A 82 -8.28 3.26 13.36
CA ASP A 82 -7.15 4.18 13.14
C ASP A 82 -5.78 3.49 13.01
N SER A 83 -5.71 2.18 13.22
CA SER A 83 -4.45 1.42 13.11
C SER A 83 -4.11 0.99 11.68
N GLN A 84 -4.98 1.31 10.72
CA GLN A 84 -4.73 1.04 9.30
C GLN A 84 -3.50 1.83 8.82
N GLN A 85 -2.46 1.11 8.42
CA GLN A 85 -1.26 1.69 7.82
C GLN A 85 -1.28 1.46 6.33
N TYR A 86 -0.89 2.48 5.58
CA TYR A 86 -0.65 2.38 4.16
C TYR A 86 0.81 2.71 3.85
N THR A 87 1.35 2.05 2.83
CA THR A 87 2.56 2.47 2.15
C THR A 87 2.34 2.31 0.65
N LYS A 88 2.61 3.38 -0.09
CA LYS A 88 2.56 3.39 -1.54
C LYS A 88 3.92 3.74 -2.09
N ILE A 89 4.39 2.97 -3.05
CA ILE A 89 5.57 3.29 -3.85
C ILE A 89 5.17 3.28 -5.31
N THR A 90 5.54 4.33 -6.03
CA THR A 90 5.30 4.43 -7.48
C THR A 90 6.62 4.78 -8.15
N GLY A 91 7.11 3.90 -9.02
CA GLY A 91 8.35 4.06 -9.77
C GLY A 91 8.15 3.79 -11.25
N ILE A 92 9.09 4.26 -12.07
CA ILE A 92 9.10 4.00 -13.52
C ILE A 92 9.84 2.69 -13.79
N LEU A 93 9.20 1.76 -14.48
CA LEU A 93 9.84 0.53 -14.97
C LEU A 93 10.56 0.79 -16.28
N LYS A 94 11.81 0.32 -16.35
CA LYS A 94 12.64 0.35 -17.55
C LYS A 94 12.87 -1.07 -18.06
N GLY A 95 12.74 -1.23 -19.38
CA GLY A 95 12.95 -2.52 -20.04
C GLY A 95 11.93 -3.60 -19.66
N TYR A 96 10.75 -3.22 -19.17
CA TYR A 96 9.69 -4.17 -18.90
C TYR A 96 9.15 -4.76 -20.19
N ALA A 97 9.27 -6.08 -20.31
CA ALA A 97 8.54 -6.87 -21.29
C ALA A 97 7.78 -7.97 -20.53
N PRO A 98 6.48 -8.14 -20.80
CA PRO A 98 5.72 -9.26 -20.27
C PRO A 98 6.46 -10.56 -20.59
N SER A 99 6.57 -11.48 -19.63
CA SER A 99 7.25 -12.79 -19.75
C SER A 99 8.78 -12.80 -19.97
N ALA A 100 9.48 -11.67 -19.80
CA ALA A 100 10.94 -11.69 -19.83
C ALA A 100 11.54 -12.43 -18.62
N ASP A 101 12.59 -13.22 -18.85
CA ASP A 101 13.34 -13.95 -17.81
C ASP A 101 14.16 -13.03 -16.89
N LYS A 102 14.28 -11.74 -17.25
CA LYS A 102 15.02 -10.75 -16.48
C LYS A 102 14.05 -9.85 -15.72
N ALA A 103 14.29 -9.69 -14.41
CA ALA A 103 13.60 -8.70 -13.61
C ALA A 103 13.81 -7.28 -14.19
N PRO A 104 12.74 -6.47 -14.34
CA PRO A 104 12.86 -5.13 -14.88
C PRO A 104 13.56 -4.20 -13.88
N ASP A 105 14.24 -3.20 -14.40
CA ASP A 105 14.88 -2.17 -13.58
C ASP A 105 13.84 -1.12 -13.18
N VAL A 106 13.90 -0.64 -11.93
CA VAL A 106 13.05 0.44 -11.43
C VAL A 106 13.88 1.72 -11.35
N GLY A 107 13.41 2.79 -11.98
CA GLY A 107 13.96 4.13 -11.80
C GLY A 107 13.74 4.67 -10.38
N SER A 108 13.98 5.97 -10.19
CA SER A 108 13.60 6.61 -8.92
C SER A 108 12.10 6.43 -8.68
N ALA A 109 11.76 6.09 -7.44
CA ALA A 109 10.38 5.88 -7.03
C ALA A 109 10.00 6.85 -5.91
N ARG A 110 8.72 7.22 -5.88
CA ARG A 110 8.16 8.05 -4.81
C ARG A 110 7.48 7.17 -3.80
N LEU A 111 7.78 7.37 -2.52
CA LEU A 111 7.19 6.68 -1.39
C LEU A 111 6.29 7.64 -0.61
N THR A 112 5.09 7.16 -0.26
CA THR A 112 4.29 7.71 0.83
C THR A 112 3.96 6.61 1.82
N SER A 113 4.07 6.88 3.11
CA SER A 113 3.65 5.95 4.17
C SER A 113 2.99 6.67 5.32
N GLY A 114 1.99 6.07 5.96
CA GLY A 114 1.37 6.65 7.16
C GLY A 114 0.14 5.89 7.64
N GLY A 115 -0.49 6.44 8.68
CA GLY A 115 -1.79 5.97 9.14
C GLY A 115 -2.89 6.55 8.25
N ALA A 116 -3.77 5.69 7.70
CA ALA A 116 -4.88 6.13 6.85
C ALA A 116 -5.75 7.16 7.59
N GLY A 117 -6.05 6.88 8.87
CA GLY A 117 -6.80 7.76 9.77
C GLY A 117 -6.15 9.12 10.07
N PHE A 118 -4.86 9.30 9.76
CA PHE A 118 -4.08 10.50 10.11
C PHE A 118 -3.55 11.27 8.89
N ALA A 119 -3.78 10.78 7.66
CA ALA A 119 -3.30 11.43 6.45
C ALA A 119 -3.76 12.88 6.34
N HIS A 120 -5.03 13.15 6.68
CA HIS A 120 -5.60 14.49 6.68
C HIS A 120 -5.00 15.46 7.72
N LYS A 121 -4.31 14.93 8.73
CA LYS A 121 -3.61 15.74 9.74
C LYS A 121 -2.20 16.13 9.29
N GLY A 122 -1.75 15.65 8.13
CA GLY A 122 -0.38 15.86 7.67
C GLY A 122 0.62 14.84 8.24
N ASP A 123 0.15 13.85 9.01
CA ASP A 123 1.01 12.85 9.65
C ASP A 123 1.26 11.66 8.72
N TYR A 124 2.14 11.89 7.76
CA TYR A 124 2.61 10.90 6.80
C TYR A 124 4.07 11.20 6.42
N TRP A 125 4.72 10.17 5.88
CA TRP A 125 6.10 10.19 5.42
C TRP A 125 6.14 10.28 3.91
N LEU A 126 6.99 11.14 3.35
CA LEU A 126 7.23 11.28 1.92
C LEU A 126 8.70 11.07 1.57
N SER A 127 8.96 10.42 0.44
CA SER A 127 10.28 10.36 -0.17
C SER A 127 10.13 10.42 -1.70
N ASP A 128 10.95 11.21 -2.37
CA ASP A 128 11.06 11.28 -3.83
C ASP A 128 12.19 10.39 -4.39
N ALA A 129 12.95 9.75 -3.50
CA ALA A 129 14.15 8.97 -3.82
C ALA A 129 14.11 7.59 -3.14
N ALA A 130 13.03 6.83 -3.34
CA ALA A 130 12.99 5.42 -2.95
C ALA A 130 13.70 4.55 -3.99
N ALA A 131 14.62 3.71 -3.53
CA ALA A 131 15.27 2.69 -4.33
C ALA A 131 14.47 1.38 -4.24
N VAL A 132 14.16 0.80 -5.40
CA VAL A 132 13.39 -0.45 -5.49
C VAL A 132 14.20 -1.49 -6.24
N GLU A 133 14.48 -2.60 -5.59
CA GLU A 133 15.09 -3.78 -6.20
C GLU A 133 14.02 -4.85 -6.41
N LEU A 134 13.95 -5.39 -7.63
CA LEU A 134 13.11 -6.53 -7.98
C LEU A 134 13.99 -7.74 -8.27
N ARG A 135 13.70 -8.88 -7.64
CA ARG A 135 14.40 -10.13 -7.89
C ARG A 135 13.40 -11.24 -8.16
N GLN A 136 13.72 -12.11 -9.10
CA GLN A 136 12.95 -13.32 -9.34
C GLN A 136 13.70 -14.48 -8.67
N PRO A 137 13.20 -15.05 -7.56
CA PRO A 137 13.96 -16.01 -6.77
C PRO A 137 14.17 -17.36 -7.49
N HIS A 138 13.30 -17.72 -8.42
CA HIS A 138 13.43 -18.92 -9.25
C HIS A 138 13.07 -18.60 -10.70
N SER A 139 13.82 -19.15 -11.66
CA SER A 139 13.40 -19.16 -13.06
C SER A 139 12.00 -19.78 -13.15
N HIS A 140 11.07 -19.09 -13.81
CA HIS A 140 9.65 -19.46 -13.91
C HIS A 140 8.75 -19.18 -12.68
N SER A 141 9.24 -18.60 -11.59
CA SER A 141 8.37 -18.10 -10.52
C SER A 141 7.56 -16.90 -11.00
N SER A 142 6.23 -16.90 -10.81
CA SER A 142 5.38 -15.73 -11.05
C SER A 142 5.50 -14.66 -9.95
N ARG A 143 6.15 -15.00 -8.82
CA ARG A 143 6.37 -14.10 -7.69
C ARG A 143 7.74 -13.43 -7.79
N MET A 144 7.75 -12.13 -7.51
CA MET A 144 8.92 -11.30 -7.37
C MET A 144 9.17 -11.04 -5.88
N GLU A 145 10.45 -11.07 -5.49
CA GLU A 145 10.93 -10.46 -4.26
C GLU A 145 11.12 -8.97 -4.51
N VAL A 146 10.54 -8.16 -3.62
CA VAL A 146 10.62 -6.71 -3.65
C VAL A 146 11.39 -6.26 -2.43
N LYS A 147 12.41 -5.44 -2.65
CA LYS A 147 13.11 -4.73 -1.59
C LYS A 147 13.04 -3.24 -1.87
N VAL A 148 12.62 -2.46 -0.88
CA VAL A 148 12.55 -1.00 -0.98
C VAL A 148 13.38 -0.39 0.13
N THR A 149 14.23 0.56 -0.23
CA THR A 149 14.92 1.42 0.74
C THR A 149 14.65 2.89 0.45
N ALA A 150 14.34 3.65 1.49
CA ALA A 150 14.08 5.09 1.38
C ALA A 150 14.35 5.82 2.70
N VAL A 151 14.51 7.13 2.62
CA VAL A 151 14.44 8.03 3.78
C VAL A 151 13.23 8.94 3.58
N GLY A 152 12.24 8.80 4.45
CA GLY A 152 11.02 9.61 4.42
C GLY A 152 11.15 10.84 5.32
N TRP A 153 10.59 11.97 4.87
CA TRP A 153 10.39 13.18 5.67
C TRP A 153 8.93 13.27 6.12
N ASN A 154 8.68 13.59 7.39
CA ASN A 154 7.34 13.87 7.90
C ASN A 154 7.25 15.34 8.33
N SER A 155 6.42 16.10 7.61
CA SER A 155 6.28 17.54 7.81
C SER A 155 5.56 17.92 9.11
N TYR A 156 4.69 17.05 9.63
CA TYR A 156 3.97 17.25 10.89
C TYR A 156 4.90 17.01 12.09
N ARG A 157 5.67 15.92 12.05
CA ARG A 157 6.60 15.52 13.12
C ARG A 157 7.97 16.20 13.06
N LYS A 158 8.32 16.79 11.92
CA LYS A 158 9.61 17.47 11.67
C LYS A 158 10.82 16.52 11.81
N GLU A 159 10.69 15.29 11.32
CA GLU A 159 11.73 14.26 11.43
C GLU A 159 11.89 13.44 10.15
N HIS A 160 13.03 12.77 10.04
CA HIS A 160 13.33 11.78 9.01
C HIS A 160 13.23 10.36 9.57
N ARG A 161 12.76 9.42 8.76
CA ARG A 161 12.68 8.00 9.12
C ARG A 161 13.16 7.11 7.97
N PRO A 162 14.05 6.14 8.24
CA PRO A 162 14.41 5.13 7.25
C PRO A 162 13.29 4.10 7.06
N PHE A 163 13.13 3.65 5.82
CA PHE A 163 12.26 2.55 5.42
C PHE A 163 13.13 1.44 4.79
N ASP A 164 13.03 0.20 5.30
CA ASP A 164 13.53 -1.04 4.67
C ASP A 164 12.36 -2.01 4.62
N LEU A 165 11.75 -2.16 3.43
CA LEU A 165 10.60 -3.03 3.21
C LEU A 165 11.03 -4.22 2.37
N ARG A 166 10.61 -5.42 2.77
CA ARG A 166 10.87 -6.67 2.04
C ARG A 166 9.63 -7.53 2.03
N PHE A 167 9.14 -7.84 0.83
CA PHE A 167 7.95 -8.67 0.67
C PHE A 167 7.97 -9.37 -0.68
N THR A 168 7.03 -10.31 -0.87
CA THR A 168 6.87 -11.02 -2.14
C THR A 168 5.48 -10.79 -2.71
N CYS A 169 5.41 -10.59 -4.01
CA CYS A 169 4.16 -10.32 -4.70
C CYS A 169 4.22 -10.84 -6.13
N GLN A 170 3.05 -11.02 -6.75
CA GLN A 170 2.96 -11.28 -8.18
C GLN A 170 2.76 -9.96 -8.92
N LEU A 171 3.54 -9.74 -9.98
CA LEU A 171 3.30 -8.60 -10.89
C LEU A 171 1.99 -8.82 -11.65
N ARG A 172 1.08 -7.86 -11.53
CA ARG A 172 -0.21 -7.88 -12.22
C ARG A 172 -0.31 -6.67 -13.14
N GLU A 173 -0.56 -6.91 -14.42
CA GLU A 173 -0.85 -5.83 -15.35
C GLU A 173 -2.30 -5.35 -15.17
N ILE A 174 -2.47 -4.06 -14.89
CA ILE A 174 -3.78 -3.40 -14.80
C ILE A 174 -3.70 -2.13 -15.66
N PRO A 175 -4.61 -1.93 -16.63
CA PRO A 175 -4.62 -0.72 -17.42
C PRO A 175 -5.08 0.48 -16.58
N VAL A 176 -4.63 1.67 -16.95
CA VAL A 176 -4.82 2.93 -16.20
C VAL A 176 -6.30 3.17 -15.83
N ASP A 177 -7.22 2.87 -16.72
CA ASP A 177 -8.66 3.10 -16.58
C ASP A 177 -9.37 2.13 -15.61
N ARG A 178 -8.69 1.04 -15.22
CA ARG A 178 -9.22 0.04 -14.27
C ARG A 178 -8.59 0.12 -12.88
N LEU A 179 -7.71 1.10 -12.64
CA LEU A 179 -7.13 1.31 -11.32
C LEU A 179 -8.19 1.79 -10.32
N SER A 180 -8.19 1.21 -9.12
CA SER A 180 -8.96 1.75 -7.99
C SER A 180 -8.31 3.03 -7.43
N ALA A 181 -9.03 3.80 -6.62
CA ALA A 181 -8.48 4.97 -5.94
C ALA A 181 -7.24 4.64 -5.08
N TRP A 182 -7.25 3.49 -4.39
CA TRP A 182 -6.10 2.93 -3.65
C TRP A 182 -4.86 2.77 -4.53
N GLN A 183 -5.08 2.25 -5.74
CA GLN A 183 -4.02 1.98 -6.71
C GLN A 183 -3.55 3.25 -7.43
N GLY A 184 -4.28 4.36 -7.31
CA GLY A 184 -3.95 5.66 -7.93
C GLY A 184 -4.87 6.04 -9.09
N GLY A 185 -5.96 5.29 -9.31
CA GLY A 185 -7.00 5.62 -10.27
C GLY A 185 -7.88 6.80 -9.82
N ASN A 186 -9.03 6.94 -10.46
CA ASN A 186 -9.99 7.98 -10.11
C ASN A 186 -10.81 7.57 -8.87
N GLY A 187 -11.20 8.55 -8.06
CA GLY A 187 -12.06 8.37 -6.90
C GLY A 187 -11.85 9.47 -5.88
N ASP A 188 -12.62 9.40 -4.80
CA ASP A 188 -12.42 10.25 -3.61
C ASP A 188 -11.01 10.04 -3.06
N LEU A 189 -10.32 11.14 -2.69
CA LEU A 189 -8.98 11.12 -2.11
C LEU A 189 -8.91 10.21 -0.87
N TRP A 190 -9.98 10.12 -0.09
CA TRP A 190 -10.03 9.23 1.07
C TRP A 190 -9.92 7.75 0.70
N LEU A 191 -10.54 7.37 -0.42
CA LEU A 191 -10.46 5.99 -0.93
C LEU A 191 -9.06 5.64 -1.45
N SER A 192 -8.17 6.62 -1.54
CA SER A 192 -6.76 6.37 -1.85
C SER A 192 -5.99 5.79 -0.67
N PHE A 193 -6.48 5.76 0.57
CA PHE A 193 -5.66 5.34 1.73
C PHE A 193 -5.87 3.90 2.20
N GLY A 194 -6.71 3.13 1.52
CA GLY A 194 -6.83 1.68 1.75
C GLY A 194 -7.58 0.98 0.62
N PRO A 195 -7.44 -0.35 0.48
CA PRO A 195 -8.15 -1.11 -0.53
C PRO A 195 -9.68 -1.08 -0.28
N THR A 196 -10.46 -0.94 -1.34
CA THR A 196 -11.91 -1.19 -1.28
C THR A 196 -12.14 -2.68 -1.06
N LYS A 197 -12.92 -3.03 -0.02
CA LYS A 197 -13.27 -4.40 0.34
C LYS A 197 -13.98 -5.15 -0.79
#